data_AF-A0A2H6MZZ4-F1
#
_entry.id   AF-A0A2H6MZZ4-F1
#
_cell.length_a   1.000
_cell.length_b   1.000
_cell.length_c   1.000
_cell.angle_alpha   90.00
_cell.angle_beta   90.00
_cell.angle_gamma   90.00
#
_symmetry.space_group_name_H-M   'P 1'
#
loop_
_entity.id
_entity.type
_entity.pdbx_description
1 polymer ?
#
loop_
_entity_poly.entity_id
_entity_poly.type
_entity_poly.pdbx_seq_one_letter_code
_entity_poly.pdbx_strand_id
1 'polypeptide(L)'
;KYDLRQEGIRAILIIHDTTMKDGGEYTCETEFSKTKATLSVEEAGNCFVKDLEDLKVEENKNATLTCETKKPTSSVTWRKGIVDLQANQKYEISQKGTVLQLLV
;
A
#
# COMPACT_ATOMS: atom_id res chain seq x y z
N LYS A 1 -8.18 8.89 19.20
CA LYS A 1 -7.71 7.52 18.87
C LYS A 1 -8.78 6.47 19.15
N TYR A 2 -9.31 6.37 20.37
CA TYR A 2 -10.46 5.51 20.68
C TYR A 2 -11.61 6.35 21.24
N ASP A 3 -12.83 6.09 20.80
CA ASP A 3 -14.05 6.61 21.43
C ASP A 3 -14.92 5.46 21.91
N LEU A 4 -15.39 5.55 23.14
CA LEU A 4 -16.38 4.65 23.70
C LEU A 4 -17.73 5.37 23.77
N ARG A 5 -18.78 4.71 23.27
CA ARG A 5 -20.15 5.24 23.30
C ARG A 5 -21.09 4.17 23.85
N GLN A 6 -22.13 4.63 24.52
CA GLN A 6 -23.22 3.77 24.97
C GLN A 6 -24.54 4.35 24.49
N GLU A 7 -25.28 3.55 23.74
CA GLU A 7 -26.56 3.93 23.14
C GLU A 7 -27.61 2.91 23.55
N GLY A 8 -28.33 3.23 24.63
CA GLY A 8 -29.26 2.31 25.28
C GLY A 8 -28.55 1.02 25.74
N ILE A 9 -28.89 -0.10 25.10
CA ILE A 9 -28.32 -1.42 25.39
C ILE A 9 -27.05 -1.74 24.58
N ARG A 10 -26.57 -0.80 23.76
CA ARG A 10 -25.39 -1.01 22.90
C ARG A 10 -24.16 -0.34 23.51
N ALA A 11 -23.08 -1.08 23.65
CA ALA A 11 -21.75 -0.53 23.86
C ALA A 11 -21.00 -0.49 22.51
N ILE A 12 -20.37 0.63 22.19
CA ILE A 12 -19.71 0.88 20.91
C ILE A 12 -18.29 1.36 21.20
N LEU A 13 -17.31 0.69 20.61
CA LEU A 13 -15.92 1.13 20.54
C LEU A 13 -15.61 1.57 19.12
N ILE A 14 -15.22 2.83 18.94
CA ILE A 14 -14.77 3.39 17.66
C ILE A 14 -13.26 3.54 17.74
N ILE A 15 -12.55 2.95 16.79
CA ILE A 15 -11.10 3.06 16.66
C ILE A 15 -10.82 3.94 15.45
N HIS A 16 -10.23 5.10 15.68
CA HIS A 16 -9.85 6.04 14.61
C HIS A 16 -8.43 5.75 14.12
N ASP A 17 -8.16 6.06 12.86
CA ASP A 17 -6.83 5.95 12.24
C ASP A 17 -6.14 4.60 12.56
N THR A 18 -6.83 3.51 12.25
CA THR A 18 -6.41 2.15 12.60
C THR A 18 -5.07 1.79 11.97
N THR A 19 -4.19 1.20 12.77
CA THR A 19 -2.84 0.74 12.42
C THR A 19 -2.70 -0.74 12.73
N MET A 20 -1.65 -1.39 12.23
CA MET A 20 -1.37 -2.80 12.54
C MET A 20 -1.30 -3.10 14.04
N LYS A 21 -0.94 -2.11 14.87
CA LYS A 21 -0.86 -2.23 16.33
C LYS A 21 -2.21 -2.28 17.02
N ASP A 22 -3.27 -1.83 16.35
CA ASP A 22 -4.63 -1.89 16.87
C ASP A 22 -5.26 -3.28 16.65
N GLY A 23 -4.63 -4.16 15.88
CA GLY A 23 -5.07 -5.55 15.73
C GLY A 23 -4.93 -6.34 17.03
N GLY A 24 -5.87 -7.23 17.29
CA GLY A 24 -5.85 -8.04 18.52
C GLY A 24 -7.25 -8.43 19.01
N GLU A 25 -7.28 -9.14 20.15
CA GLU A 25 -8.53 -9.51 20.81
C GLU A 25 -9.07 -8.34 21.65
N TYR A 26 -10.32 -7.98 21.40
CA TYR A 26 -11.08 -7.02 22.18
C TYR A 26 -12.11 -7.75 23.03
N THR A 27 -12.23 -7.33 24.29
CA THR A 27 -13.20 -7.89 25.24
C THR A 27 -14.21 -6.81 25.63
N CYS A 28 -15.49 -7.16 25.61
CA CYS A 28 -16.54 -6.37 26.23
C CYS A 28 -17.10 -7.15 27.41
N GLU A 29 -17.02 -6.58 28.61
CA GLU A 29 -17.40 -7.22 29.87
C GLU A 29 -18.43 -6.39 30.63
N THR A 30 -19.34 -7.09 31.28
CA THR A 30 -20.35 -6.58 32.21
C THR A 30 -20.17 -7.30 33.53
N GLU A 31 -20.88 -6.89 34.58
CA GLU A 31 -20.82 -7.55 35.89
C GLU A 31 -21.12 -9.07 35.83
N PHE A 32 -21.99 -9.49 34.90
CA PHE A 32 -22.49 -10.88 34.85
C PHE A 32 -22.03 -11.67 33.62
N SER A 33 -21.40 -11.04 32.63
CA SER A 33 -21.05 -11.69 31.37
C SER A 33 -19.94 -10.98 30.61
N LYS A 34 -19.23 -11.72 29.75
CA LYS A 34 -18.21 -11.19 28.86
C LYS A 34 -18.28 -11.80 27.46
N THR A 35 -17.87 -11.04 26.47
CA THR A 35 -17.73 -11.48 25.08
C THR A 35 -16.43 -10.97 24.47
N LYS A 36 -15.93 -11.65 23.43
CA LYS A 36 -14.64 -11.38 22.80
C LYS A 36 -14.76 -11.41 21.28
N ALA A 37 -13.98 -10.57 20.61
CA ALA A 37 -13.83 -10.58 19.16
C ALA A 37 -12.40 -10.16 18.77
N THR A 38 -11.88 -10.73 17.69
CA THR A 38 -10.56 -10.37 17.16
C THR A 38 -10.70 -9.35 16.04
N LEU A 39 -10.02 -8.22 16.16
CA LEU A 39 -9.85 -7.25 15.09
C LEU A 39 -8.60 -7.61 14.27
N SER A 40 -8.78 -7.93 13.00
CA SER A 40 -7.70 -8.03 12.03
C SER A 40 -7.56 -6.71 11.29
N VAL A 41 -6.40 -6.09 11.38
CA VAL A 41 -6.07 -4.88 10.61
C VAL A 41 -5.16 -5.31 9.48
N GLU A 42 -5.60 -5.06 8.25
CA GLU A 42 -4.78 -5.31 7.06
C GLU A 42 -4.07 -4.03 6.66
N GLU A 43 -2.81 -4.17 6.27
CA GLU A 43 -2.08 -3.05 5.71
C GLU A 43 -2.73 -2.67 4.38
N ALA A 44 -3.18 -1.41 4.27
CA ALA A 44 -3.68 -0.90 3.00
C ALA A 44 -2.63 -1.15 1.91
N GLY A 45 -3.03 -1.92 0.89
CA GLY A 45 -2.16 -2.35 -0.19
C GLY A 45 -1.45 -1.17 -0.84
N ASN A 46 -0.24 -1.41 -1.33
CA ASN A 46 0.48 -0.40 -2.08
C ASN A 46 -0.25 -0.14 -3.40
N CYS A 47 -0.33 1.11 -3.81
CA CYS A 47 -0.96 1.54 -5.05
C CYS A 47 -0.09 2.59 -5.73
N PHE A 48 -0.28 2.76 -7.04
CA PHE A 48 0.33 3.87 -7.76
C PHE A 48 -0.38 5.18 -7.38
N VAL A 49 0.41 6.18 -7.01
CA VAL A 49 -0.03 7.57 -6.82
C VAL A 49 0.30 8.41 -8.05
N LYS A 50 1.25 7.96 -8.87
CA LYS A 50 1.51 8.49 -10.21
C LYS A 50 1.67 7.33 -11.18
N ASP A 51 0.79 7.30 -12.17
CA ASP A 51 0.80 6.29 -13.24
C ASP A 51 1.89 6.57 -14.28
N LEU A 52 2.13 5.59 -15.14
CA LEU A 52 2.96 5.78 -16.33
C LEU A 52 2.24 6.69 -17.34
N GLU A 53 3.01 7.56 -17.98
CA GLU A 53 2.53 8.48 -19.00
C GLU A 53 3.18 8.17 -20.35
N ASP A 54 2.46 8.45 -21.44
CA ASP A 54 2.97 8.29 -22.80
C ASP A 54 4.16 9.22 -23.04
N LEU A 55 5.28 8.65 -23.49
CA LEU A 55 6.51 9.39 -23.77
C LEU A 55 6.86 9.29 -25.26
N LYS A 56 7.09 10.44 -25.90
CA LYS A 56 7.63 10.53 -27.26
C LYS A 56 9.10 10.94 -27.20
N VAL A 57 9.97 10.14 -27.78
CA VAL A 57 11.41 10.38 -27.85
C VAL A 57 11.86 10.18 -29.30
N GLU A 58 12.85 10.97 -29.73
CA GLU A 58 13.46 10.81 -31.05
C GLU A 58 14.33 9.56 -31.12
N GLU A 59 14.55 9.05 -32.33
CA GLU A 59 15.41 7.90 -32.56
C GLU A 59 16.83 8.13 -32.01
N ASN A 60 17.45 7.08 -31.48
CA ASN A 60 18.80 7.08 -30.90
C ASN A 60 18.97 7.94 -29.63
N LYS A 61 17.87 8.35 -28.98
CA LYS A 61 17.90 8.96 -27.65
C LYS A 61 17.34 8.00 -26.60
N ASN A 62 17.79 8.19 -25.36
CA ASN A 62 17.32 7.41 -24.23
C ASN A 62 15.91 7.85 -23.82
N ALA A 63 15.10 6.90 -23.36
CA ALA A 63 13.77 7.13 -22.83
C ALA A 63 13.72 6.77 -21.34
N THR A 64 13.13 7.63 -20.51
CA THR A 64 12.94 7.33 -19.08
C THR A 64 11.46 7.28 -18.76
N LEU A 65 10.97 6.10 -18.42
CA LEU A 65 9.64 5.89 -17.88
C LEU A 65 9.69 6.02 -16.36
N THR A 66 8.70 6.68 -15.76
CA THR A 66 8.65 6.91 -14.31
C THR A 66 7.23 6.79 -13.79
N CYS A 67 7.08 6.10 -12.66
CA CYS A 67 5.83 6.01 -11.90
C CYS A 67 6.14 6.08 -10.39
N GLU A 68 5.12 6.31 -9.58
CA GLU A 68 5.28 6.47 -8.13
C GLU A 68 4.22 5.70 -7.35
N THR A 69 4.64 5.07 -6.25
CA THR A 69 3.78 4.28 -5.36
C THR A 69 3.54 4.96 -4.02
N LYS A 70 2.43 4.66 -3.35
CA LYS A 70 2.07 5.24 -2.05
C LYS A 70 3.09 4.91 -0.94
N LYS A 71 3.69 3.73 -1.00
CA LYS A 71 4.76 3.27 -0.09
C LYS A 71 5.93 2.72 -0.92
N PRO A 72 7.16 2.72 -0.38
CA PRO A 72 8.28 2.03 -1.01
C PRO A 72 7.93 0.55 -1.24
N THR A 73 8.28 0.04 -2.42
CA THR A 73 8.05 -1.36 -2.78
C THR A 73 9.35 -2.16 -2.66
N SER A 74 9.31 -3.44 -2.30
CA SER A 74 10.55 -4.26 -2.21
C SER A 74 11.05 -4.74 -3.58
N SER A 75 10.15 -4.87 -4.56
CA SER A 75 10.48 -5.32 -5.92
C SER A 75 9.50 -4.77 -6.96
N VAL A 76 10.00 -4.26 -8.08
CA VAL A 76 9.19 -3.82 -9.22
C VAL A 76 9.46 -4.71 -10.43
N THR A 77 8.41 -5.06 -11.16
CA THR A 77 8.50 -5.77 -12.45
C THR A 77 8.12 -4.82 -13.56
N TRP A 78 9.05 -4.59 -14.48
CA TRP A 78 8.80 -3.82 -15.70
C TRP A 78 8.50 -4.76 -16.85
N ARG A 79 7.52 -4.40 -17.70
CA ARG A 79 7.10 -5.20 -18.85
C ARG A 79 7.05 -4.39 -20.13
N LYS A 80 7.50 -4.99 -21.23
CA LYS A 80 7.18 -4.50 -22.58
C LYS A 80 6.14 -5.43 -23.20
N GLY A 81 4.88 -5.00 -23.20
CA GLY A 81 3.76 -5.88 -23.52
C GLY A 81 3.64 -7.00 -22.49
N ILE A 82 3.87 -8.25 -22.90
CA ILE A 82 3.82 -9.43 -22.01
C ILE A 82 5.21 -9.88 -21.53
N VAL A 83 6.28 -9.26 -22.01
CA VAL A 83 7.66 -9.70 -21.73
C VAL A 83 8.20 -8.97 -20.51
N ASP A 84 8.60 -9.73 -19.49
CA ASP A 84 9.30 -9.21 -18.32
C ASP A 84 10.69 -8.68 -18.71
N LEU A 85 10.99 -7.46 -18.28
CA LEU A 85 12.27 -6.80 -18.50
C LEU A 85 13.20 -7.06 -17.32
N GLN A 86 14.46 -7.35 -17.64
CA GLN A 86 15.53 -7.48 -16.66
C GLN A 86 16.60 -6.43 -16.92
N ALA A 87 17.24 -5.96 -15.85
CA ALA A 87 18.33 -5.01 -15.95
C ALA A 87 19.48 -5.60 -16.78
N ASN A 88 19.92 -4.87 -17.80
CA ASN A 88 21.01 -5.25 -18.69
C ASN A 88 21.55 -3.99 -19.41
N GLN A 89 22.36 -4.15 -20.46
CA GLN A 89 22.92 -3.01 -21.20
C GLN A 89 21.87 -2.09 -21.85
N LYS A 90 20.67 -2.60 -22.14
CA LYS A 90 19.57 -1.85 -22.76
C LYS A 90 18.60 -1.27 -21.74
N TYR A 91 18.39 -1.95 -20.62
CA TYR A 91 17.40 -1.56 -19.62
C TYR A 91 18.07 -1.32 -18.28
N GLU A 92 17.96 -0.10 -17.76
CA GLU A 92 18.35 0.21 -16.39
C GLU A 92 17.09 0.43 -15.55
N ILE A 93 16.90 -0.42 -14.54
CA ILE A 93 15.78 -0.35 -13.60
C ILE A 93 16.31 0.24 -12.31
N SER A 94 15.73 1.36 -11.87
CA SER A 94 16.10 1.99 -10.61
C SER A 94 14.88 2.31 -9.75
N GLN A 95 15.10 2.30 -8.45
CA GLN A 95 14.09 2.62 -7.45
C GLN A 95 14.68 3.54 -6.39
N LYS A 96 14.01 4.66 -6.13
CA LYS A 96 14.37 5.63 -5.11
C LYS A 96 13.15 5.92 -4.24
N GLY A 97 13.07 5.22 -3.10
CA GLY A 97 11.92 5.31 -2.20
C GLY A 97 10.64 4.83 -2.87
N THR A 98 9.70 5.76 -3.10
CA THR A 98 8.41 5.54 -3.78
C THR A 98 8.49 5.68 -5.29
N VAL A 99 9.56 6.26 -5.83
CA VAL A 99 9.72 6.54 -7.26
C VAL A 99 10.41 5.37 -7.95
N LEU A 100 9.80 4.88 -9.03
CA LEU A 100 10.27 3.76 -9.84
C LEU A 100 10.61 4.28 -11.23
N GLN A 101 11.78 3.92 -11.77
CA GLN A 101 12.22 4.37 -13.09
C GLN A 101 12.76 3.23 -13.93
N LEU A 102 12.46 3.28 -15.23
CA LEU A 102 13.06 2.44 -16.26
C LEU A 102 13.67 3.34 -17.32
N LEU A 103 14.98 3.25 -17.49
CA LEU A 103 15.73 3.86 -18.57
C LEU A 103 15.92 2.82 -19.69
N VAL A 104 15.64 3.24 -20.93
CA VAL A 104 15.74 2.44 -22.17
C VAL A 104 16.64 3.14 -23.17
#